data_AF-A0A2W5ZSY8-F1
#
_entry.id   AF-A0A2W5ZSY8-F1
#
_cell.length_a   1.000
_cell.length_b   1.000
_cell.length_c   1.000
_cell.angle_alpha   90.00
_cell.angle_beta   90.00
_cell.angle_gamma   90.00
#
_symmetry.space_group_name_H-M   'P 1'
#
loop_
_entity.id
_entity.type
_entity.pdbx_description
1 polymer ?
#
loop_
_entity_poly.entity_id
_entity_poly.type
_entity_poly.pdbx_seq_one_letter_code
_entity_poly.pdbx_strand_id
1 'polypeptide(L)'
;MIDLYVTNRDPVMAQRLAEAVGREYIRNVIERRALFSQDTLRYLLEEEERLKVNLQKSEAAVAEYKEKNPDALQLGGGAANTGSQTGSGSGGGGTRGGIVLQDLSSKITQARAERFRLEGELKQIDRAGNNLDQLLSVPTIAASLQVGEARRSVTQIEADMATLALRYKEKHPKMMSARAALREARDNVRRAAMLQPAILRNSIAQALATEQNLQDAFKDQQGTAMQLNRTAIGYQELARQAESDRALYESVLRQNQGDRPDQDVKTNAVSVAEHAVIPRAPVNPIPLKTITFGLLGGLAAGMAFVFGANALDRSIKTVDQAEATFGSPFSPPFRRRKKANRKPVLFNP
;
A
#
# COMPACT_ATOMS: atom_id res chain seq x y z
N MET A 1 32.64 12.79 19.90
CA MET A 1 33.59 13.13 20.97
C MET A 1 33.38 14.60 21.26
N ILE A 2 33.11 14.98 22.51
CA ILE A 2 32.87 16.36 22.90
C ILE A 2 34.02 16.74 23.83
N ASP A 3 34.81 17.73 23.42
CA ASP A 3 35.95 18.20 24.20
C ASP A 3 35.52 19.38 25.07
N LEU A 4 35.72 19.25 26.39
CA LEU A 4 35.34 20.26 27.37
C LEU A 4 36.59 20.99 27.88
N TYR A 5 36.67 22.30 27.64
CA TYR A 5 37.78 23.14 28.11
C TYR A 5 37.33 24.09 29.22
N VAL A 6 38.03 24.08 30.35
CA VAL A 6 37.79 24.99 31.48
C VAL A 6 39.09 25.69 31.86
N THR A 7 39.04 27.02 31.97
CA THR A 7 40.18 27.85 32.39
C THR A 7 39.95 28.40 33.80
N ASN A 8 40.91 28.19 34.71
CA ASN A 8 40.89 28.76 36.06
C ASN A 8 42.32 29.11 36.52
N ARG A 9 42.43 30.05 37.45
CA ARG A 9 43.70 30.49 38.07
C ARG A 9 44.28 29.43 39.01
N ASP A 10 43.43 28.62 39.64
CA ASP A 10 43.84 27.47 40.44
C ASP A 10 43.71 26.17 39.61
N PRO A 11 44.81 25.41 39.41
CA PRO A 11 44.78 24.16 38.64
C PRO A 11 43.85 23.10 39.24
N VAL A 12 43.69 23.08 40.57
CA VAL A 12 42.79 22.14 41.26
C VAL A 12 41.33 22.53 41.00
N MET A 13 41.04 23.84 40.98
CA MET A 13 39.69 24.34 40.72
C MET A 13 39.26 24.13 39.25
N ALA A 14 40.19 24.29 38.29
CA ALA A 14 39.93 24.01 36.87
C ALA A 14 39.51 22.54 36.64
N GLN A 15 40.24 21.61 37.26
CA GLN A 15 39.92 20.18 37.20
C GLN A 15 38.55 19.88 37.79
N ARG A 16 38.27 20.38 39.00
CA ARG A 16 36.99 20.16 39.69
C ARG A 16 35.81 20.70 38.90
N LEU A 17 35.96 21.86 38.27
CA LEU A 17 34.92 22.46 37.42
C LEU A 17 34.68 21.64 36.16
N ALA A 18 35.73 21.22 35.45
CA ALA A 18 35.60 20.38 34.25
C ALA A 18 34.92 19.04 34.56
N GLU A 19 35.32 18.38 35.66
CA GLU A 19 34.66 17.16 36.11
C GLU A 19 33.21 17.39 36.56
N ALA A 20 32.94 18.48 37.27
CA ALA A 20 31.59 18.80 37.74
C ALA A 20 30.64 19.06 36.58
N VAL A 21 31.06 19.82 35.56
CA VAL A 21 30.27 20.06 34.34
C VAL A 21 30.06 18.76 33.56
N GLY A 22 31.09 17.91 33.44
CA GLY A 22 30.97 16.60 32.81
C GLY A 22 29.96 15.69 33.52
N ARG A 23 30.03 15.60 34.86
CA ARG A 23 29.08 14.84 35.68
C ARG A 23 27.65 15.38 35.58
N GLU A 24 27.48 16.70 35.64
CA GLU A 24 26.16 17.32 35.51
C GLU A 24 25.58 17.17 34.10
N TYR A 25 26.41 17.23 33.04
CA TYR A 25 25.95 16.94 31.69
C TYR A 25 25.47 15.49 31.55
N ILE A 26 26.23 14.51 32.07
CA ILE A 26 25.83 13.10 32.07
C ILE A 26 24.50 12.93 32.82
N ARG A 27 24.39 13.49 34.03
CA ARG A 27 23.15 13.46 34.82
C ARG A 27 21.98 14.05 34.03
N ASN A 28 22.18 15.22 33.44
CA ASN A 28 21.15 15.93 32.68
C ASN A 28 20.73 15.17 31.40
N VAL A 29 21.66 14.48 30.72
CA VAL A 29 21.33 13.62 29.56
C VAL A 29 20.54 12.39 30.00
N ILE A 30 20.92 11.75 31.11
CA ILE A 30 20.16 10.63 31.68
C ILE A 30 18.76 11.09 32.07
N GLU A 31 18.63 12.23 32.74
CA GLU A 31 17.35 12.80 33.17
C GLU A 31 16.46 13.17 31.97
N ARG A 32 17.01 13.85 30.95
CA ARG A 32 16.26 14.11 29.70
C ARG A 32 15.83 12.83 29.00
N ARG A 33 16.68 11.80 28.97
CA ARG A 33 16.35 10.51 28.37
C ARG A 33 15.27 9.78 29.17
N ALA A 34 15.31 9.86 30.50
CA ALA A 34 14.29 9.29 31.37
C ALA A 34 12.93 9.98 31.18
N LEU A 35 12.91 11.32 31.14
CA LEU A 35 11.70 12.11 30.85
C LEU A 35 11.12 11.76 29.46
N PHE A 36 11.97 11.76 28.42
CA PHE A 36 11.56 11.38 27.07
C PHE A 36 10.99 9.95 26.99
N SER A 37 11.60 9.02 27.72
CA SER A 37 11.11 7.62 27.78
C SER A 37 9.77 7.54 28.48
N GLN A 38 9.55 8.26 29.59
CA GLN A 38 8.25 8.32 30.27
C GLN A 38 7.17 8.94 29.38
N ASP A 39 7.47 10.03 28.68
CA ASP A 39 6.52 10.65 27.75
C ASP A 39 6.18 9.74 26.57
N THR A 40 7.18 9.05 26.01
CA THR A 40 6.98 8.09 24.91
C THR A 40 6.16 6.88 25.37
N LEU A 41 6.45 6.33 26.56
CA LEU A 41 5.66 5.24 27.14
C LEU A 41 4.21 5.67 27.40
N ARG A 42 4.00 6.87 27.95
CA ARG A 42 2.65 7.41 28.17
C ARG A 42 1.88 7.55 26.86
N TYR A 43 2.53 8.10 25.83
CA TYR A 43 1.94 8.22 24.49
C TYR A 43 1.60 6.86 23.88
N LEU A 44 2.51 5.87 23.97
CA LEU A 44 2.27 4.51 23.46
C LEU A 44 1.12 3.81 24.20
N LEU A 45 1.00 3.98 25.51
CA LEU A 45 -0.11 3.43 26.30
C LEU A 45 -1.45 4.08 25.92
N GLU A 46 -1.46 5.40 25.70
CA GLU A 46 -2.66 6.11 25.25
C GLU A 46 -3.08 5.69 23.83
N GLU A 47 -2.11 5.53 22.91
CA GLU A 47 -2.38 5.07 21.55
C GLU A 47 -2.80 3.59 21.52
N GLU A 48 -2.24 2.73 22.38
CA GLU A 48 -2.66 1.33 22.53
C GLU A 48 -4.15 1.23 22.92
N GLU A 49 -4.57 1.98 23.95
CA GLU A 49 -5.97 1.96 24.40
C GLU A 49 -6.90 2.52 23.31
N ARG A 50 -6.47 3.57 22.61
CA ARG A 50 -7.21 4.12 21.45
C ARG A 50 -7.37 3.09 20.34
N LEU A 51 -6.30 2.41 19.95
CA LEU A 51 -6.32 1.37 18.90
C LEU A 51 -7.15 0.16 19.32
N LYS A 52 -7.07 -0.24 20.59
CA LYS A 52 -7.89 -1.32 21.14
C LYS A 52 -9.38 -1.01 21.05
N VAL A 53 -9.80 0.21 21.41
CA VAL A 53 -11.19 0.65 21.29
C VAL A 53 -11.63 0.66 19.82
N ASN A 54 -10.76 1.07 18.89
CA ASN A 54 -11.06 1.04 17.45
C ASN A 54 -11.19 -0.39 16.93
N LEU A 55 -10.29 -1.30 17.33
CA LEU A 55 -10.35 -2.72 16.99
C LEU A 55 -11.65 -3.36 17.51
N GLN A 56 -12.01 -3.11 18.76
CA GLN A 56 -13.27 -3.63 19.31
C GLN A 56 -14.49 -3.14 18.53
N LYS A 57 -14.48 -1.86 18.09
CA LYS A 57 -15.55 -1.31 17.26
C LYS A 57 -15.60 -1.96 15.88
N SER A 58 -14.48 -2.16 15.22
CA SER A 58 -14.44 -2.77 13.89
C SER A 58 -14.78 -4.27 13.94
N GLU A 59 -14.31 -5.01 14.95
CA GLU A 59 -14.72 -6.39 15.19
C GLU A 59 -16.21 -6.52 15.52
N ALA A 60 -16.75 -5.63 16.36
CA ALA A 60 -18.18 -5.60 16.66
C ALA A 60 -19.01 -5.30 15.40
N ALA A 61 -18.58 -4.35 14.55
CA ALA A 61 -19.24 -4.06 13.29
C ALA A 61 -19.25 -5.26 12.34
N VAL A 62 -18.13 -6.01 12.27
CA VAL A 62 -18.07 -7.26 11.51
C VAL A 62 -19.02 -8.31 12.09
N ALA A 63 -19.06 -8.50 13.41
CA ALA A 63 -19.93 -9.46 14.07
C ALA A 63 -21.42 -9.13 13.84
N GLU A 64 -21.82 -7.88 14.04
CA GLU A 64 -23.19 -7.41 13.78
C GLU A 64 -23.57 -7.59 12.31
N TYR A 65 -22.63 -7.33 11.38
CA TYR A 65 -22.88 -7.55 9.96
C TYR A 65 -23.10 -9.03 9.63
N LYS A 66 -22.34 -9.94 10.26
CA LYS A 66 -22.51 -11.40 10.13
C LYS A 66 -23.87 -11.85 10.66
N GLU A 67 -24.28 -11.35 11.83
CA GLU A 67 -25.57 -11.69 12.44
C GLU A 67 -26.75 -11.23 11.58
N LYS A 68 -26.66 -10.03 10.99
CA LYS A 68 -27.70 -9.51 10.09
C LYS A 68 -27.75 -10.21 8.73
N ASN A 69 -26.64 -10.82 8.29
CA ASN A 69 -26.51 -11.36 6.93
C ASN A 69 -25.88 -12.78 6.91
N PRO A 70 -26.55 -13.79 7.49
CA PRO A 70 -26.02 -15.16 7.57
C PRO A 70 -25.77 -15.79 6.19
N ASP A 71 -26.62 -15.49 5.20
CA ASP A 71 -26.57 -16.09 3.85
C ASP A 71 -25.31 -15.70 3.05
N ALA A 72 -24.76 -14.51 3.29
CA ALA A 72 -23.56 -14.02 2.59
C ALA A 72 -22.32 -14.87 2.88
N LEU A 73 -22.24 -15.47 4.08
CA LEU A 73 -21.13 -16.32 4.49
C LEU A 73 -21.24 -17.73 3.91
N GLN A 74 -22.45 -18.22 3.69
CA GLN A 74 -22.65 -19.61 3.26
C GLN A 74 -22.38 -19.82 1.75
N LEU A 75 -22.51 -18.76 0.95
CA LEU A 75 -22.11 -18.77 -0.47
C LEU A 75 -20.77 -18.08 -0.74
N GLY A 76 -20.40 -17.08 0.08
CA GLY A 76 -19.12 -16.37 0.04
C GLY A 76 -17.98 -17.07 0.79
N GLY A 77 -18.27 -18.12 1.57
CA GLY A 77 -17.28 -18.89 2.34
C GLY A 77 -16.21 -19.59 1.51
N GLY A 78 -16.32 -19.60 0.18
CA GLY A 78 -15.24 -19.99 -0.73
C GLY A 78 -14.22 -18.87 -1.02
N ALA A 79 -14.58 -17.60 -0.79
CA ALA A 79 -13.71 -16.44 -1.07
C ALA A 79 -12.82 -16.06 0.12
N ALA A 80 -13.19 -16.42 1.34
CA ALA A 80 -12.38 -16.17 2.54
C ALA A 80 -11.09 -17.02 2.58
N ASN A 81 -11.00 -18.07 1.76
CA ASN A 81 -9.78 -18.89 1.60
C ASN A 81 -8.97 -18.58 0.34
N THR A 82 -9.28 -17.52 -0.40
CA THR A 82 -8.51 -17.11 -1.59
C THR A 82 -7.97 -15.71 -1.41
N GLY A 83 -6.99 -15.58 -0.52
CA GLY A 83 -5.85 -14.74 -0.86
C GLY A 83 -5.26 -15.29 -2.15
N SER A 84 -5.05 -14.43 -3.16
CA SER A 84 -4.44 -14.75 -4.46
C SER A 84 -5.22 -15.70 -5.39
N GLN A 85 -6.09 -15.15 -6.23
CA GLN A 85 -6.18 -15.43 -7.68
C GLN A 85 -7.49 -14.87 -8.24
N THR A 86 -7.54 -13.54 -8.38
CA THR A 86 -8.18 -12.92 -9.55
C THR A 86 -7.31 -13.24 -10.78
N GLY A 87 -7.26 -14.52 -11.14
CA GLY A 87 -6.68 -15.03 -12.36
C GLY A 87 -7.79 -15.17 -13.38
N SER A 88 -7.78 -14.28 -14.37
CA SER A 88 -8.49 -14.46 -15.63
C SER A 88 -8.04 -15.80 -16.23
N GLY A 89 -8.90 -16.82 -16.16
CA GLY A 89 -8.53 -18.16 -16.60
C GLY A 89 -9.62 -19.17 -16.30
N SER A 90 -10.39 -19.51 -17.32
CA SER A 90 -11.11 -20.78 -17.51
C SER A 90 -10.72 -21.89 -16.53
N GLY A 91 -11.52 -22.12 -15.49
CA GLY A 91 -11.28 -23.23 -14.57
C GLY A 91 -12.05 -23.17 -13.25
N GLY A 92 -13.33 -23.56 -13.26
CA GLY A 92 -13.95 -24.30 -12.15
C GLY A 92 -14.19 -23.61 -10.79
N GLY A 93 -13.97 -22.31 -10.64
CA GLY A 93 -14.23 -21.56 -9.40
C GLY A 93 -15.44 -20.63 -9.45
N GLY A 94 -16.43 -20.91 -10.31
CA GLY A 94 -17.62 -20.08 -10.40
C GLY A 94 -18.40 -20.12 -9.08
N THR A 95 -18.62 -18.95 -8.47
CA THR A 95 -19.57 -18.80 -7.35
C THR A 95 -20.82 -19.61 -7.66
N ARG A 96 -21.36 -20.42 -6.73
CA ARG A 96 -22.51 -21.32 -6.98
C ARG A 96 -23.65 -20.65 -7.77
N GLY A 97 -23.89 -19.35 -7.54
CA GLY A 97 -24.85 -18.54 -8.31
C GLY A 97 -24.56 -18.44 -9.82
N GLY A 98 -23.29 -18.32 -10.23
CA GLY A 98 -22.89 -18.27 -11.64
C GLY A 98 -23.15 -19.58 -12.41
N ILE A 99 -22.96 -20.74 -11.75
CA ILE A 99 -23.23 -22.06 -12.35
C ILE A 99 -24.74 -22.23 -12.58
N VAL A 100 -25.57 -21.84 -11.61
CA VAL A 100 -27.04 -21.91 -11.73
C VAL A 100 -27.56 -20.95 -12.80
N LEU A 101 -27.02 -19.73 -12.88
CA LEU A 101 -27.38 -18.76 -13.92
C LEU A 101 -27.04 -19.28 -15.33
N GLN A 102 -25.88 -19.93 -15.48
CA GLN A 102 -25.46 -20.50 -16.76
C GLN A 102 -26.37 -21.67 -17.18
N ASP A 103 -26.70 -22.58 -16.26
CA ASP A 103 -27.65 -23.67 -16.51
C ASP A 103 -29.01 -23.11 -16.93
N LEU A 104 -29.53 -22.13 -16.19
CA LEU A 104 -30.84 -21.55 -16.47
C LEU A 104 -30.88 -20.78 -17.80
N SER A 105 -29.81 -20.05 -18.14
CA SER A 105 -29.65 -19.43 -19.46
C SER A 105 -29.66 -20.46 -20.60
N SER A 106 -29.00 -21.62 -20.40
CA SER A 106 -29.03 -22.71 -21.36
C SER A 106 -30.44 -23.27 -21.54
N LYS A 107 -31.18 -23.46 -20.45
CA LYS A 107 -32.57 -23.94 -20.46
C LYS A 107 -33.53 -22.95 -21.14
N ILE A 108 -33.37 -21.64 -20.89
CA ILE A 108 -34.13 -20.59 -21.58
C ILE A 108 -33.87 -20.66 -23.09
N THR A 109 -32.61 -20.82 -23.50
CA THR A 109 -32.24 -20.91 -24.92
C THR A 109 -32.86 -22.15 -25.57
N GLN A 110 -32.84 -23.30 -24.89
CA GLN A 110 -33.48 -24.53 -25.35
C GLN A 110 -35.01 -24.37 -25.44
N ALA A 111 -35.66 -23.82 -24.41
CA ALA A 111 -37.10 -23.60 -24.41
C ALA A 111 -37.54 -22.62 -25.51
N ARG A 112 -36.75 -21.57 -25.75
CA ARG A 112 -36.98 -20.62 -26.84
C ARG A 112 -36.80 -21.26 -28.21
N ALA A 113 -35.77 -22.08 -28.39
CA ALA A 113 -35.56 -22.83 -29.64
C ALA A 113 -36.73 -23.75 -29.93
N GLU A 114 -37.24 -24.46 -28.91
CA GLU A 114 -38.42 -25.32 -29.05
C GLU A 114 -39.68 -24.52 -29.39
N ARG A 115 -39.94 -23.39 -28.71
CA ARG A 115 -41.07 -22.51 -29.06
C ARG A 115 -40.98 -22.07 -30.52
N PHE A 116 -39.82 -21.60 -30.97
CA PHE A 116 -39.63 -21.16 -32.36
C PHE A 116 -39.79 -22.29 -33.37
N ARG A 117 -39.36 -23.51 -33.05
CA ARG A 117 -39.62 -24.69 -33.87
C ARG A 117 -41.12 -24.91 -34.05
N LEU A 118 -41.87 -24.94 -32.94
CA LEU A 118 -43.32 -25.14 -32.95
C LEU A 118 -44.08 -24.00 -33.67
N GLU A 119 -43.67 -22.74 -33.46
CA GLU A 119 -44.23 -21.59 -34.17
C GLU A 119 -43.95 -21.62 -35.68
N GLY A 120 -42.76 -22.09 -36.07
CA GLY A 120 -42.39 -22.29 -37.47
C GLY A 120 -43.28 -23.33 -38.14
N GLU A 121 -43.52 -24.44 -37.46
CA GLU A 121 -44.44 -25.49 -37.91
C GLU A 121 -45.88 -25.00 -37.99
N LEU A 122 -46.35 -24.22 -37.01
CA LEU A 122 -47.68 -23.62 -37.05
C LEU A 122 -47.84 -22.70 -38.28
N LYS A 123 -46.83 -21.88 -38.58
CA LYS A 123 -46.84 -21.04 -39.80
C LYS A 123 -46.87 -21.88 -41.08
N GLN A 124 -46.21 -23.03 -41.11
CA GLN A 124 -46.26 -23.95 -42.25
C GLN A 124 -47.66 -24.57 -42.40
N ILE A 125 -48.30 -24.94 -41.28
CA ILE A 125 -49.69 -25.44 -41.23
C ILE A 125 -50.68 -24.36 -41.69
N ASP A 126 -50.54 -23.13 -41.20
CA ASP A 126 -51.43 -22.02 -41.56
C ASP A 126 -51.32 -21.70 -43.07
N ARG A 127 -50.14 -21.84 -43.68
CA ARG A 127 -49.94 -21.74 -45.14
C ARG A 127 -50.56 -22.91 -45.91
N ALA A 128 -50.52 -24.11 -45.34
CA ALA A 128 -51.12 -25.30 -45.96
C ALA A 128 -52.65 -25.27 -45.94
N GLY A 129 -53.25 -24.57 -44.95
CA GLY A 129 -54.70 -24.44 -44.82
C GLY A 129 -55.38 -25.80 -44.71
N ASN A 130 -56.28 -26.10 -45.67
CA ASN A 130 -57.02 -27.36 -45.72
C ASN A 130 -56.41 -28.42 -46.66
N ASN A 131 -55.23 -28.17 -47.22
CA ASN A 131 -54.56 -29.12 -48.12
C ASN A 131 -53.97 -30.28 -47.32
N LEU A 132 -54.62 -31.44 -47.39
CA LEU A 132 -54.23 -32.63 -46.63
C LEU A 132 -52.77 -33.04 -46.89
N ASP A 133 -52.33 -33.07 -48.14
CA ASP A 133 -50.98 -33.52 -48.50
C ASP A 133 -49.89 -32.58 -47.94
N GLN A 134 -50.17 -31.27 -47.90
CA GLN A 134 -49.27 -30.28 -47.31
C GLN A 134 -49.27 -30.37 -45.78
N LEU A 135 -50.42 -30.62 -45.13
CA LEU A 135 -50.48 -30.87 -43.69
C LEU A 135 -49.71 -32.13 -43.29
N LEU A 136 -49.82 -33.21 -44.08
CA LEU A 136 -49.10 -34.46 -43.86
C LEU A 136 -47.59 -34.35 -44.12
N SER A 137 -47.13 -33.31 -44.81
CA SER A 137 -45.70 -33.02 -44.98
C SER A 137 -45.05 -32.38 -43.75
N VAL A 138 -45.85 -31.88 -42.80
CA VAL A 138 -45.34 -31.28 -41.56
C VAL A 138 -44.91 -32.39 -40.60
N PRO A 139 -43.64 -32.41 -40.14
CA PRO A 139 -43.10 -33.51 -39.34
C PRO A 139 -43.94 -33.83 -38.09
N THR A 140 -44.39 -32.81 -37.36
CA THR A 140 -45.16 -33.00 -36.11
C THR A 140 -46.53 -33.62 -36.35
N ILE A 141 -47.18 -33.32 -37.48
CA ILE A 141 -48.46 -33.94 -37.86
C ILE A 141 -48.23 -35.39 -38.30
N ALA A 142 -47.21 -35.62 -39.11
CA ALA A 142 -46.86 -36.95 -39.62
C ALA A 142 -46.42 -37.92 -38.51
N ALA A 143 -45.73 -37.40 -37.49
CA ALA A 143 -45.26 -38.16 -36.32
C ALA A 143 -46.36 -38.41 -35.28
N SER A 144 -47.53 -37.77 -35.40
CA SER A 144 -48.62 -37.98 -34.45
C SER A 144 -49.17 -39.40 -34.53
N LEU A 145 -49.41 -40.01 -33.36
CA LEU A 145 -49.90 -41.40 -33.28
C LEU A 145 -51.24 -41.57 -34.00
N GLN A 146 -52.16 -40.62 -33.84
CA GLN A 146 -53.50 -40.66 -34.46
C GLN A 146 -53.44 -40.64 -35.99
N VAL A 147 -52.58 -39.79 -36.58
CA VAL A 147 -52.40 -39.75 -38.04
C VAL A 147 -51.70 -41.02 -38.51
N GLY A 148 -50.70 -41.51 -37.77
CA GLY A 148 -50.01 -42.76 -38.07
C GLY A 148 -50.96 -43.97 -38.11
N GLU A 149 -51.82 -44.12 -37.11
CA GLU A 149 -52.83 -45.19 -37.05
C GLU A 149 -53.88 -45.06 -38.17
N ALA A 150 -54.38 -43.86 -38.42
CA ALA A 150 -55.33 -43.62 -39.51
C ALA A 150 -54.71 -43.95 -40.87
N ARG A 151 -53.43 -43.61 -41.10
CA ARG A 151 -52.71 -43.97 -42.33
C ARG A 151 -52.48 -45.46 -42.46
N ARG A 152 -52.16 -46.17 -41.37
CA ARG A 152 -52.04 -47.64 -41.37
C ARG A 152 -53.36 -48.30 -41.77
N SER A 153 -54.49 -47.78 -41.29
CA SER A 153 -55.82 -48.26 -41.69
C SER A 153 -56.06 -48.08 -43.19
N VAL A 154 -55.69 -46.92 -43.76
CA VAL A 154 -55.77 -46.68 -45.22
C VAL A 154 -54.93 -47.70 -45.98
N THR A 155 -53.66 -47.91 -45.59
CA THR A 155 -52.78 -48.86 -46.28
C THR A 155 -53.27 -50.31 -46.17
N GLN A 156 -53.88 -50.68 -45.05
CA GLN A 156 -54.46 -52.02 -44.87
C GLN A 156 -55.65 -52.24 -45.79
N ILE A 157 -56.58 -51.26 -45.87
CA ILE A 157 -57.74 -51.35 -46.76
C ILE A 157 -57.32 -51.34 -48.23
N GLU A 158 -56.29 -50.56 -48.59
CA GLU A 158 -55.72 -50.56 -49.94
C GLU A 158 -55.11 -51.91 -50.32
N ALA A 159 -54.39 -52.55 -49.39
CA ALA A 159 -53.89 -53.92 -49.57
C ALA A 159 -55.03 -54.93 -49.74
N ASP A 160 -56.06 -54.86 -48.88
CA ASP A 160 -57.24 -55.73 -48.97
C ASP A 160 -57.95 -55.54 -50.31
N MET A 161 -58.10 -54.30 -50.78
CA MET A 161 -58.65 -53.98 -52.10
C MET A 161 -57.82 -54.57 -53.24
N ALA A 162 -56.49 -54.51 -53.17
CA ALA A 162 -55.62 -55.11 -54.17
C ALA A 162 -55.81 -56.64 -54.26
N THR A 163 -55.98 -57.31 -53.11
CA THR A 163 -56.29 -58.76 -53.11
C THR A 163 -57.68 -59.07 -53.67
N LEU A 164 -58.68 -58.23 -53.36
CA LEU A 164 -60.04 -58.38 -53.88
C LEU A 164 -60.09 -58.14 -55.40
N ALA A 165 -59.26 -57.24 -55.93
CA ALA A 165 -59.19 -56.92 -57.36
C ALA A 165 -58.72 -58.10 -58.22
N LEU A 166 -57.97 -59.05 -57.63
CA LEU A 166 -57.55 -60.29 -58.32
C LEU A 166 -58.73 -61.23 -58.61
N ARG A 167 -59.82 -61.16 -57.83
CA ARG A 167 -60.95 -62.11 -57.90
C ARG A 167 -62.26 -61.45 -58.31
N TYR A 168 -62.44 -60.18 -57.98
CA TYR A 168 -63.70 -59.46 -58.15
C TYR A 168 -63.51 -58.20 -59.01
N LYS A 169 -64.46 -57.95 -59.92
CA LYS A 169 -64.50 -56.71 -60.70
C LYS A 169 -65.01 -55.53 -59.87
N GLU A 170 -64.79 -54.32 -60.39
CA GLU A 170 -65.07 -53.04 -59.71
C GLU A 170 -66.51 -52.84 -59.22
N LYS A 171 -67.50 -53.50 -59.84
CA LYS A 171 -68.93 -53.39 -59.49
C LYS A 171 -69.41 -54.45 -58.47
N HIS A 172 -68.54 -55.34 -58.01
CA HIS A 172 -68.93 -56.39 -57.07
C HIS A 172 -69.25 -55.80 -55.68
N PRO A 173 -70.27 -56.30 -54.94
CA PRO A 173 -70.64 -55.77 -53.63
C PRO A 173 -69.48 -55.64 -52.63
N LYS A 174 -68.60 -56.64 -52.56
CA LYS A 174 -67.39 -56.61 -51.71
C LYS A 174 -66.38 -55.53 -52.11
N MET A 175 -66.28 -55.21 -53.40
CA MET A 175 -65.39 -54.13 -53.88
C MET A 175 -65.99 -52.76 -53.56
N MET A 176 -67.32 -52.62 -53.69
CA MET A 176 -68.03 -51.39 -53.32
C MET A 176 -67.93 -51.10 -51.81
N SER A 177 -68.06 -52.13 -50.95
CA SER A 177 -67.88 -51.97 -49.51
C SER A 177 -66.45 -51.60 -49.14
N ALA A 178 -65.44 -52.22 -49.76
CA ALA A 178 -64.03 -51.87 -49.53
C ALA A 178 -63.70 -50.43 -49.98
N ARG A 179 -64.24 -49.98 -51.12
CA ARG A 179 -64.14 -48.57 -51.56
C ARG A 179 -64.82 -47.60 -50.59
N ALA A 180 -65.97 -47.97 -50.03
CA ALA A 180 -66.64 -47.15 -49.03
C ALA A 180 -65.81 -47.06 -47.74
N ALA A 181 -65.27 -48.18 -47.26
CA ALA A 181 -64.36 -48.22 -46.12
C ALA A 181 -63.09 -47.38 -46.36
N LEU A 182 -62.52 -47.42 -47.57
CA LEU A 182 -61.37 -46.59 -47.93
C LEU A 182 -61.69 -45.09 -47.89
N ARG A 183 -62.87 -44.67 -48.36
CA ARG A 183 -63.30 -43.27 -48.26
C ARG A 183 -63.40 -42.83 -46.80
N GLU A 184 -64.05 -43.64 -45.95
CA GLU A 184 -64.16 -43.34 -44.52
C GLU A 184 -62.79 -43.29 -43.84
N ALA A 185 -61.89 -44.22 -44.15
CA ALA A 185 -60.53 -44.23 -43.61
C ALA A 185 -59.73 -42.98 -44.03
N ARG A 186 -59.87 -42.53 -45.28
CA ARG A 186 -59.24 -41.29 -45.77
C ARG A 186 -59.84 -40.04 -45.11
N ASP A 187 -61.14 -40.01 -44.90
CA ASP A 187 -61.79 -38.92 -44.17
C ASP A 187 -61.36 -38.91 -42.70
N ASN A 188 -61.12 -40.08 -42.10
CA ASN A 188 -60.56 -40.19 -40.76
C ASN A 188 -59.14 -39.62 -40.69
N VAL A 189 -58.28 -39.89 -41.67
CA VAL A 189 -56.95 -39.25 -41.78
C VAL A 189 -57.08 -37.72 -41.86
N ARG A 190 -58.03 -37.20 -42.66
CA ARG A 190 -58.28 -35.76 -42.76
C ARG A 190 -58.70 -35.16 -41.43
N ARG A 191 -59.65 -35.79 -40.73
CA ARG A 191 -60.11 -35.34 -39.40
C ARG A 191 -58.97 -35.37 -38.38
N ALA A 192 -58.18 -36.45 -38.34
CA ALA A 192 -57.03 -36.57 -37.45
C ALA A 192 -55.98 -35.48 -37.72
N ALA A 193 -55.70 -35.18 -38.99
CA ALA A 193 -54.79 -34.11 -39.39
C ALA A 193 -55.31 -32.71 -39.02
N MET A 194 -56.61 -32.45 -39.19
CA MET A 194 -57.24 -31.15 -38.88
C MET A 194 -57.32 -30.84 -37.37
N LEU A 195 -57.22 -31.85 -36.50
CA LEU A 195 -57.17 -31.65 -35.05
C LEU A 195 -55.77 -31.26 -34.55
N GLN A 196 -54.70 -31.61 -35.29
CA GLN A 196 -53.31 -31.34 -34.87
C GLN A 196 -52.95 -29.87 -34.66
N PRO A 197 -53.44 -28.89 -35.47
CA PRO A 197 -53.13 -27.48 -35.26
C PRO A 197 -53.58 -26.95 -33.90
N ALA A 198 -54.71 -27.44 -33.37
CA ALA A 198 -55.18 -27.06 -32.04
C ALA A 198 -54.27 -27.62 -30.94
N ILE A 199 -53.84 -28.88 -31.08
CA ILE A 199 -52.87 -29.52 -30.18
C ILE A 199 -51.53 -28.77 -30.21
N LEU A 200 -51.07 -28.38 -31.39
CA LEU A 200 -49.84 -27.62 -31.57
C LEU A 200 -49.92 -26.23 -30.91
N ARG A 201 -51.05 -25.52 -31.04
CA ARG A 201 -51.26 -24.23 -30.36
C ARG A 201 -51.20 -24.37 -28.84
N ASN A 202 -51.78 -25.44 -28.28
CA ASN A 202 -51.65 -25.73 -26.86
C ASN A 202 -50.20 -26.02 -26.45
N SER A 203 -49.45 -26.76 -27.26
CA SER A 203 -48.02 -27.01 -27.04
C SER A 203 -47.19 -25.71 -27.06
N ILE A 204 -47.48 -24.80 -27.99
CA ILE A 204 -46.84 -23.47 -28.04
C ILE A 204 -47.15 -22.65 -26.77
N ALA A 205 -48.40 -22.65 -26.31
CA ALA A 205 -48.79 -21.96 -25.09
C ALA A 205 -48.05 -22.54 -23.86
N GLN A 206 -47.89 -23.87 -23.79
CA GLN A 206 -47.12 -24.53 -22.74
C GLN A 206 -45.62 -24.20 -22.83
N ALA A 207 -45.04 -24.17 -24.03
CA ALA A 207 -43.65 -23.79 -24.25
C ALA A 207 -43.40 -22.33 -23.86
N LEU A 208 -44.34 -21.42 -24.17
CA LEU A 208 -44.28 -20.02 -23.76
C LEU A 208 -44.33 -19.85 -22.23
N ALA A 209 -45.25 -20.55 -21.56
CA ALA A 209 -45.34 -20.53 -20.10
C ALA A 209 -44.05 -21.07 -19.46
N THR A 210 -43.46 -22.12 -20.05
CA THR A 210 -42.18 -22.68 -19.60
C THR A 210 -41.04 -21.66 -19.79
N GLU A 211 -40.97 -20.99 -20.94
CA GLU A 211 -39.98 -19.93 -21.19
C GLU A 211 -40.12 -18.78 -20.18
N GLN A 212 -41.34 -18.31 -19.91
CA GLN A 212 -41.61 -17.25 -18.95
C GLN A 212 -41.19 -17.66 -17.53
N ASN A 213 -41.59 -18.85 -17.07
CA ASN A 213 -41.19 -19.37 -15.77
C ASN A 213 -39.67 -19.46 -15.61
N LEU A 214 -38.95 -19.90 -16.66
CA LEU A 214 -37.50 -19.96 -16.66
C LEU A 214 -36.86 -18.56 -16.65
N GLN A 215 -37.45 -17.59 -17.38
CA GLN A 215 -36.99 -16.21 -17.38
C GLN A 215 -37.20 -15.53 -16.02
N ASP A 216 -38.32 -15.77 -15.36
CA ASP A 216 -38.59 -15.20 -14.04
C ASP A 216 -37.69 -15.82 -12.98
N ALA A 217 -37.54 -17.14 -12.98
CA ALA A 217 -36.53 -17.81 -12.14
C ALA A 217 -35.12 -17.27 -12.38
N PHE A 218 -34.79 -16.86 -13.61
CA PHE A 218 -33.49 -16.29 -13.94
C PHE A 218 -33.32 -14.90 -13.34
N LYS A 219 -34.33 -14.04 -13.45
CA LYS A 219 -34.32 -12.71 -12.85
C LYS A 219 -34.25 -12.79 -11.32
N ASP A 220 -35.00 -13.70 -10.71
CA ASP A 220 -35.01 -13.91 -9.26
C ASP A 220 -33.64 -14.40 -8.76
N GLN A 221 -33.06 -15.39 -9.45
CA GLN A 221 -31.73 -15.89 -9.11
C GLN A 221 -30.65 -14.83 -9.35
N GLN A 222 -30.77 -14.03 -10.41
CA GLN A 222 -29.86 -12.92 -10.69
C GLN A 222 -29.96 -11.84 -9.61
N GLY A 223 -31.18 -11.45 -9.20
CA GLY A 223 -31.43 -10.50 -8.12
C GLY A 223 -30.83 -10.97 -6.80
N THR A 224 -31.08 -12.24 -6.45
CA THR A 224 -30.51 -12.89 -5.27
C THR A 224 -28.98 -12.88 -5.32
N ALA A 225 -28.39 -13.24 -6.47
CA ALA A 225 -26.94 -13.23 -6.64
C ALA A 225 -26.33 -11.83 -6.52
N MET A 226 -26.98 -10.79 -7.06
CA MET A 226 -26.53 -9.39 -6.94
C MET A 226 -26.63 -8.88 -5.51
N GLN A 227 -27.74 -9.18 -4.80
CA GLN A 227 -27.90 -8.80 -3.39
C GLN A 227 -26.85 -9.48 -2.52
N LEU A 228 -26.59 -10.76 -2.78
CA LEU A 228 -25.58 -11.51 -2.07
C LEU A 228 -24.17 -10.97 -2.34
N ASN A 229 -23.87 -10.61 -3.60
CA ASN A 229 -22.60 -9.97 -3.95
C ASN A 229 -22.42 -8.63 -3.23
N ARG A 230 -23.45 -7.77 -3.22
CA ARG A 230 -23.42 -6.49 -2.49
C ARG A 230 -23.17 -6.69 -0.99
N THR A 231 -23.76 -7.74 -0.43
CA THR A 231 -23.59 -8.10 0.98
C THR A 231 -22.18 -8.65 1.25
N ALA A 232 -21.64 -9.46 0.35
CA ALA A 232 -20.28 -9.98 0.44
C ALA A 232 -19.23 -8.85 0.35
N ILE A 233 -19.42 -7.85 -0.52
CA ILE A 233 -18.54 -6.67 -0.63
C ILE A 233 -18.55 -5.88 0.68
N GLY A 234 -19.73 -5.58 1.23
CA GLY A 234 -19.85 -4.87 2.50
C GLY A 234 -19.18 -5.62 3.65
N TYR A 235 -19.33 -6.95 3.69
CA TYR A 235 -18.60 -7.78 4.65
C TYR A 235 -17.08 -7.72 4.46
N GLN A 236 -16.59 -7.83 3.23
CA GLN A 236 -15.14 -7.81 2.93
C GLN A 236 -14.51 -6.46 3.30
N GLU A 237 -15.23 -5.36 3.11
CA GLU A 237 -14.77 -4.03 3.51
C GLU A 237 -14.61 -3.94 5.03
N LEU A 238 -15.63 -4.33 5.79
CA LEU A 238 -15.58 -4.35 7.26
C LEU A 238 -14.50 -5.31 7.78
N ALA A 239 -14.38 -6.50 7.19
CA ALA A 239 -13.38 -7.48 7.56
C ALA A 239 -11.95 -6.96 7.29
N ARG A 240 -11.71 -6.30 6.16
CA ARG A 240 -10.42 -5.67 5.85
C ARG A 240 -10.11 -4.53 6.81
N GLN A 241 -11.12 -3.74 7.21
CA GLN A 241 -10.95 -2.68 8.19
C GLN A 241 -10.55 -3.26 9.56
N ALA A 242 -11.26 -4.29 10.03
CA ALA A 242 -10.94 -4.98 11.28
C ALA A 242 -9.54 -5.61 11.25
N GLU A 243 -9.14 -6.24 10.13
CA GLU A 243 -7.79 -6.78 9.97
C GLU A 243 -6.72 -5.69 9.98
N SER A 244 -6.96 -4.54 9.34
CA SER A 244 -6.06 -3.39 9.38
C SER A 244 -5.92 -2.82 10.79
N ASP A 245 -7.02 -2.65 11.51
CA ASP A 245 -7.01 -2.15 12.89
C ASP A 245 -6.30 -3.15 13.82
N ARG A 246 -6.48 -4.45 13.58
CA ARG A 246 -5.80 -5.51 14.31
C ARG A 246 -4.29 -5.46 14.07
N ALA A 247 -3.87 -5.34 12.81
CA ALA A 247 -2.46 -5.24 12.46
C ALA A 247 -1.78 -4.00 13.07
N LEU A 248 -2.50 -2.87 13.14
CA LEU A 248 -2.03 -1.65 13.81
C LEU A 248 -1.93 -1.84 15.34
N TYR A 249 -2.97 -2.41 15.96
CA TYR A 249 -2.95 -2.71 17.39
C TYR A 249 -1.80 -3.66 17.75
N GLU A 250 -1.62 -4.73 16.99
CA GLU A 250 -0.54 -5.69 17.22
C GLU A 250 0.85 -5.07 16.99
N SER A 251 1.01 -4.09 16.08
CA SER A 251 2.30 -3.42 15.88
C SER A 251 2.68 -2.53 17.07
N VAL A 252 1.73 -1.75 17.59
CA VAL A 252 1.91 -0.93 18.80
C VAL A 252 2.11 -1.79 20.03
N LEU A 253 1.35 -2.89 20.16
CA LEU A 253 1.51 -3.84 21.26
C LEU A 253 2.91 -4.47 21.27
N ARG A 254 3.44 -4.86 20.09
CA ARG A 254 4.82 -5.35 19.96
C ARG A 254 5.85 -4.27 20.32
N GLN A 255 5.62 -3.02 19.93
CA GLN A 255 6.51 -1.91 20.29
C GLN A 255 6.49 -1.65 21.80
N ASN A 256 5.32 -1.61 22.44
CA ASN A 256 5.19 -1.44 23.88
C ASN A 256 5.88 -2.59 24.65
N GLN A 257 5.70 -3.84 24.21
CA GLN A 257 6.37 -5.00 24.82
C GLN A 257 7.89 -5.02 24.58
N GLY A 258 8.35 -4.60 23.40
CA GLY A 258 9.77 -4.58 23.01
C GLY A 258 10.57 -3.41 23.58
N ASP A 259 9.93 -2.26 23.81
CA ASP A 259 10.53 -1.07 24.42
C ASP A 259 10.46 -1.09 25.96
N ARG A 260 9.91 -2.14 26.60
CA ARG A 260 10.16 -2.38 28.02
C ARG A 260 11.64 -2.63 28.17
N PRO A 261 12.41 -1.65 28.66
CA PRO A 261 13.80 -1.91 28.93
C PRO A 261 13.75 -2.89 30.09
N ASP A 262 14.34 -4.07 29.92
CA ASP A 262 15.00 -4.68 31.06
C ASP A 262 15.71 -3.53 31.76
N GLN A 263 15.41 -3.32 33.06
CA GLN A 263 16.01 -2.26 33.86
C GLN A 263 17.56 -2.27 33.82
N ASP A 264 18.14 -3.29 33.18
CA ASP A 264 19.55 -3.58 32.93
C ASP A 264 20.15 -3.06 31.61
N VAL A 265 19.44 -2.32 30.74
CA VAL A 265 20.10 -1.67 29.58
C VAL A 265 20.85 -0.42 30.02
N LYS A 266 21.95 -0.67 30.73
CA LYS A 266 23.21 0.08 30.82
C LYS A 266 23.11 1.53 30.31
N THR A 267 22.93 2.44 31.27
CA THR A 267 23.62 3.72 31.55
C THR A 267 24.82 4.18 30.68
N ASN A 268 24.96 3.79 29.42
CA ASN A 268 26.15 4.02 28.58
C ASN A 268 25.83 4.72 27.25
N ALA A 269 25.02 5.78 27.28
CA ALA A 269 24.98 6.72 26.14
C ALA A 269 26.16 7.71 26.17
N VAL A 270 26.71 7.99 27.35
CA VAL A 270 27.83 8.91 27.56
C VAL A 270 28.72 8.31 28.64
N SER A 271 29.92 7.87 28.27
CA SER A 271 30.95 7.43 29.21
C SER A 271 32.09 8.45 29.22
N VAL A 272 32.68 8.69 30.38
CA VAL A 272 33.87 9.54 30.49
C VAL A 272 35.03 8.77 29.87
N ALA A 273 35.50 9.22 28.71
CA ALA A 273 36.63 8.60 28.01
C ALA A 273 37.97 8.94 28.68
N GLU A 274 38.10 10.13 29.25
CA GLU A 274 39.32 10.60 29.90
C GLU A 274 38.97 11.55 31.06
N HIS A 275 39.57 11.34 32.23
CA HIS A 275 39.37 12.20 33.39
C HIS A 275 40.18 13.48 33.22
N ALA A 276 39.67 14.62 33.73
CA ALA A 276 40.39 15.88 33.67
C ALA A 276 41.75 15.75 34.38
N VAL A 277 42.85 15.95 33.65
CA VAL A 277 44.22 15.86 34.19
C VAL A 277 44.61 17.21 34.81
N ILE A 278 45.24 17.20 35.98
CA ILE A 278 45.80 18.41 36.58
C ILE A 278 46.93 18.93 35.68
N PRO A 279 46.82 20.15 35.11
CA PRO A 279 47.87 20.67 34.26
C PRO A 279 49.13 20.91 35.10
N ARG A 280 50.22 20.22 34.76
CA ARG A 280 51.53 20.36 35.44
C ARG A 280 52.23 21.69 35.11
N ALA A 281 51.77 22.39 34.08
CA ALA A 281 52.29 23.69 33.66
C ALA A 281 51.12 24.65 33.36
N PRO A 282 51.25 25.95 33.64
CA PRO A 282 50.21 26.94 33.35
C PRO A 282 49.99 27.04 31.84
N VAL A 283 48.72 26.86 31.42
CA VAL A 283 48.32 26.99 30.01
C VAL A 283 48.44 28.46 29.54
N ASN A 284 48.25 29.43 30.45
CA ASN A 284 48.41 30.85 30.19
C ASN A 284 48.54 31.64 31.53
N PRO A 285 49.44 32.62 31.70
CA PRO A 285 50.54 33.05 30.81
C PRO A 285 51.80 32.19 30.96
N ILE A 286 52.51 31.97 29.85
CA ILE A 286 53.81 31.28 29.83
C ILE A 286 54.88 32.32 30.19
N PRO A 287 55.42 32.33 31.43
CA PRO A 287 56.26 33.42 31.91
C PRO A 287 57.50 33.62 31.04
N LEU A 288 58.06 32.54 30.49
CA LEU A 288 59.22 32.59 29.61
C LEU A 288 58.95 33.39 28.33
N LYS A 289 57.76 33.25 27.72
CA LYS A 289 57.37 34.00 26.52
C LYS A 289 57.20 35.48 26.84
N THR A 290 56.50 35.80 27.93
CA THR A 290 56.30 37.20 28.35
C THR A 290 57.62 37.89 28.68
N ILE A 291 58.55 37.18 29.34
CA ILE A 291 59.89 37.68 29.65
C ILE A 291 60.72 37.87 28.37
N THR A 292 60.69 36.94 27.40
CA THR A 292 61.45 37.10 26.15
C THR A 292 60.92 38.26 25.30
N PHE A 293 59.61 38.41 25.16
CA PHE A 293 59.03 39.56 24.46
C PHE A 293 59.29 40.88 25.21
N GLY A 294 59.24 40.87 26.55
CA GLY A 294 59.61 42.03 27.36
C GLY A 294 61.08 42.41 27.23
N LEU A 295 61.99 41.42 27.22
CA LEU A 295 63.43 41.61 27.02
C LEU A 295 63.73 42.14 25.61
N LEU A 296 63.17 41.54 24.55
CA LEU A 296 63.32 42.03 23.19
C LEU A 296 62.76 43.44 23.04
N GLY A 297 61.59 43.71 23.61
CA GLY A 297 60.98 45.04 23.62
C GLY A 297 61.86 46.08 24.34
N GLY A 298 62.40 45.73 25.50
CA GLY A 298 63.32 46.58 26.25
C GLY A 298 64.64 46.85 25.52
N LEU A 299 65.19 45.83 24.84
CA LEU A 299 66.43 45.95 24.06
C LEU A 299 66.22 46.80 22.80
N ALA A 300 65.09 46.62 22.12
CA ALA A 300 64.70 47.46 20.99
C ALA A 300 64.48 48.93 21.42
N ALA A 301 63.79 49.15 22.54
CA ALA A 301 63.62 50.49 23.11
C ALA A 301 64.95 51.12 23.54
N GLY A 302 65.86 50.35 24.13
CA GLY A 302 67.20 50.81 24.49
C GLY A 302 68.06 51.18 23.29
N MET A 303 68.03 50.36 22.23
CA MET A 303 68.69 50.69 20.95
C MET A 303 68.09 51.95 20.32
N ALA A 304 66.77 52.08 20.29
CA ALA A 304 66.09 53.28 19.81
C ALA A 304 66.46 54.51 20.64
N PHE A 305 66.61 54.37 21.96
CA PHE A 305 67.02 55.44 22.85
C PHE A 305 68.48 55.88 22.61
N VAL A 306 69.42 54.94 22.42
CA VAL A 306 70.82 55.27 22.11
C VAL A 306 70.95 55.92 20.73
N PHE A 307 70.27 55.39 19.70
CA PHE A 307 70.27 56.01 18.38
C PHE A 307 69.56 57.37 18.38
N GLY A 308 68.45 57.51 19.10
CA GLY A 308 67.76 58.78 19.30
C GLY A 308 68.63 59.80 20.05
N ALA A 309 69.28 59.39 21.14
CA ALA A 309 70.20 60.22 21.89
C ALA A 309 71.39 60.65 21.03
N ASN A 310 71.96 59.75 20.22
CA ASN A 310 73.06 60.08 19.30
C ASN A 310 72.61 60.98 18.12
N ALA A 311 71.38 60.82 17.64
CA ALA A 311 70.81 61.70 16.61
C ALA A 311 70.49 63.10 17.15
N LEU A 312 70.15 63.22 18.44
CA LEU A 312 70.00 64.50 19.14
C LEU A 312 71.33 65.04 19.71
N ASP A 313 72.37 64.22 19.82
CA ASP A 313 73.70 64.63 20.30
C ASP A 313 74.46 65.36 19.20
N ARG A 314 74.29 66.69 19.20
CA ARG A 314 75.00 67.63 18.33
C ARG A 314 76.37 68.00 18.90
N SER A 315 77.14 66.99 19.36
CA SER A 315 78.48 67.16 19.93
C SER A 315 79.58 66.77 18.93
N ILE A 316 80.11 67.78 18.26
CA ILE A 316 81.28 67.75 17.37
C ILE A 316 82.53 67.37 18.18
N LYS A 317 83.11 66.20 17.91
CA LYS A 317 84.34 65.72 18.58
C LYS A 317 85.32 65.06 17.60
N THR A 318 85.76 65.83 16.61
CA THR A 318 87.04 65.61 15.91
C THR A 318 87.50 66.91 15.24
N VAL A 319 88.77 67.25 15.44
CA VAL A 319 89.39 68.55 15.13
C VAL A 319 89.79 68.71 13.65
N ASP A 320 89.44 67.75 12.77
CA ASP A 320 89.73 67.82 11.33
C ASP A 320 88.60 68.45 10.47
N GLN A 321 87.57 69.04 11.08
CA GLN A 321 86.58 69.86 10.34
C GLN A 321 86.58 71.35 10.74
N ALA A 322 87.51 71.77 11.61
CA ALA A 322 87.64 73.17 12.05
C ALA A 322 88.56 74.02 11.15
N GLU A 323 89.23 73.45 10.14
CA GLU A 323 90.21 74.17 9.30
C GLU A 323 89.68 74.62 7.92
N ALA A 324 88.44 74.26 7.55
CA ALA A 324 87.88 74.62 6.24
C ALA A 324 87.07 75.94 6.19
N THR A 325 86.83 76.63 7.31
CA THR A 325 85.94 77.82 7.32
C THR A 325 86.47 79.09 8.00
N PHE A 326 87.57 79.05 8.77
CA PHE A 326 88.10 80.26 9.42
C PHE A 326 89.53 80.60 8.99
N GLY A 327 89.65 81.50 8.01
CA GLY A 327 90.88 82.23 7.73
C GLY A 327 91.12 83.32 8.77
N SER A 328 92.05 83.10 9.70
CA SER A 328 93.14 84.03 10.06
C SER A 328 93.73 83.69 11.44
N PRO A 329 95.04 83.89 11.63
CA PRO A 329 95.80 83.34 12.75
C PRO A 329 96.06 84.40 13.84
N PHE A 330 96.23 83.97 15.08
CA PHE A 330 96.86 84.82 16.09
C PHE A 330 97.67 84.02 17.13
N SER A 331 98.71 84.67 17.61
CA SER A 331 99.96 84.25 18.25
C SER A 331 100.22 85.23 19.42
N PRO A 332 101.20 85.12 20.35
CA PRO A 332 101.96 84.02 21.02
C PRO A 332 101.83 84.23 22.58
N PRO A 333 102.80 84.02 23.52
CA PRO A 333 104.11 83.35 23.51
C PRO A 333 104.47 82.48 24.77
N PHE A 334 105.67 81.90 24.68
CA PHE A 334 106.69 81.74 25.74
C PHE A 334 106.64 80.58 26.76
N ARG A 335 107.84 80.04 26.96
CA ARG A 335 108.24 78.88 27.75
C ARG A 335 108.82 79.36 29.09
N ARG A 336 108.53 78.71 30.23
CA ARG A 336 109.37 78.84 31.44
C ARG A 336 109.42 77.58 32.30
N ARG A 337 110.58 77.40 32.93
CA ARG A 337 111.14 76.19 33.57
C ARG A 337 110.86 76.14 35.09
N LYS A 338 110.75 74.91 35.61
CA LYS A 338 111.20 74.33 36.92
C LYS A 338 110.84 75.03 38.25
N LYS A 339 110.31 74.26 39.21
CA LYS A 339 111.08 73.64 40.35
C LYS A 339 110.17 72.81 41.28
N ALA A 340 110.77 71.80 41.89
CA ALA A 340 110.24 71.02 43.01
C ALA A 340 110.35 71.80 44.33
N ASN A 341 109.43 71.58 45.30
CA ASN A 341 109.63 70.76 46.52
C ASN A 341 108.52 71.00 47.56
N ARG A 342 108.30 70.01 48.44
CA ARG A 342 107.36 69.92 49.59
C ARG A 342 107.48 71.05 50.64
N LYS A 343 106.45 71.22 51.49
CA LYS A 343 106.44 71.26 53.00
C LYS A 343 105.02 71.70 53.55
N PRO A 344 104.73 71.88 54.87
CA PRO A 344 104.06 70.90 55.78
C PRO A 344 102.87 71.45 56.66
N VAL A 345 102.28 70.57 57.51
CA VAL A 345 101.80 70.66 58.94
C VAL A 345 101.09 71.91 59.54
N LEU A 346 100.04 71.67 60.37
CA LEU A 346 99.72 72.20 61.74
C LEU A 346 98.50 71.38 62.29
N PHE A 347 98.50 70.62 63.40
CA PHE A 347 98.65 70.82 64.87
C PHE A 347 97.51 71.58 65.60
N ASN A 348 96.83 70.91 66.54
CA ASN A 348 96.36 71.38 67.87
C ASN A 348 95.62 70.26 68.65
N PRO A 349 95.44 70.34 69.98
CA PRO A 349 96.22 71.01 71.02
C PRO A 349 96.98 70.04 71.96
#